data_AF-A0AA41SRZ6-F1
#
_entry.id   AF-A0AA41SRZ6-F1
#
_cell.length_a   1.000
_cell.length_b   1.000
_cell.length_c   1.000
_cell.angle_alpha   90.00
_cell.angle_beta   90.00
_cell.angle_gamma   90.00
#
_symmetry.space_group_name_H-M   'P 1'
#
loop_
_entity.id
_entity.type
_entity.pdbx_description
1 polymer ?
#
loop_
_entity_poly.entity_id
_entity_poly.type
_entity_poly.pdbx_seq_one_letter_code
_entity_poly.pdbx_strand_id
1 'polypeptide(L)'
;MGSGEEQPSSADEAEVHLKFSAKLHSEVEKPLINFQENFKKDMKRCDHHIADLHKQLTSHYVSMEKAQKALTEQQRDLEMKTQQLEIKLSNKTKEDIKKAWRKSTQAGDDLMYCVDLYNQAQSKWFEEMVTTTLELERLEVERVEMIWQHLCQYTQLRHETDMFNQSTVEPMDQLLRKWTQPKTELWVREHKTGNIRPVDMKF
;
A
#
# COMPACT_ATOMS: atom_id res chain seq x y z
N MET A 1 -6.69 43.97 -39.84
CA MET A 1 -7.65 43.10 -39.11
C MET A 1 -7.24 41.66 -39.35
N GLY A 2 -6.49 41.06 -38.43
CA GLY A 2 -6.03 39.67 -38.52
C GLY A 2 -5.87 38.99 -37.16
N SER A 3 -6.40 39.59 -36.10
CA SER A 3 -6.15 39.19 -34.70
C SER A 3 -7.30 38.41 -34.06
N GLY A 4 -8.41 38.17 -34.78
CA GLY A 4 -9.62 37.55 -34.22
C GLY A 4 -9.66 36.02 -34.26
N GLU A 5 -8.82 35.37 -35.09
CA GLU A 5 -8.88 33.92 -35.34
C GLU A 5 -7.66 33.16 -34.78
N GLU A 6 -6.54 33.83 -34.46
CA GLU A 6 -5.45 33.23 -33.66
C GLU A 6 -5.83 33.09 -32.17
N GLN A 7 -6.65 34.01 -31.65
CA GLN A 7 -7.16 33.97 -30.27
C GLN A 7 -8.06 32.74 -29.96
N PRO A 8 -9.01 32.32 -30.81
CA PRO A 8 -9.87 31.16 -30.53
C PRO A 8 -9.09 29.84 -30.47
N SER A 9 -8.06 29.62 -31.29
CA SER A 9 -7.25 28.40 -31.23
C SER A 9 -6.51 28.26 -29.89
N SER A 10 -6.01 29.37 -29.32
CA SER A 10 -5.41 29.37 -27.98
C SER A 10 -6.42 29.15 -26.86
N ALA A 11 -7.67 29.62 -27.03
CA ALA A 11 -8.75 29.37 -26.08
C ALA A 11 -9.20 27.89 -26.10
N ASP A 12 -9.28 27.28 -27.28
CA ASP A 12 -9.62 25.87 -27.45
C ASP A 12 -8.54 24.96 -26.85
N GLU A 13 -7.25 25.28 -27.05
CA GLU A 13 -6.13 24.60 -26.38
C GLU A 13 -6.22 24.71 -24.84
N ALA A 14 -6.52 25.90 -24.33
CA ALA A 14 -6.71 26.10 -22.89
C ALA A 14 -7.87 25.26 -22.34
N GLU A 15 -8.98 25.14 -23.07
CA GLU A 15 -10.11 24.30 -22.69
C GLU A 15 -9.74 22.80 -22.67
N VAL A 16 -8.97 22.33 -23.67
CA VAL A 16 -8.47 20.94 -23.71
C VAL A 16 -7.63 20.63 -22.46
N HIS A 17 -6.68 21.49 -22.12
CA HIS A 17 -5.85 21.29 -20.93
C HIS A 17 -6.61 21.43 -19.61
N LEU A 18 -7.63 22.30 -19.55
CA LEU A 18 -8.52 22.40 -18.39
C LEU A 18 -9.30 21.10 -18.19
N LYS A 19 -9.87 20.52 -19.25
CA LYS A 19 -10.57 19.22 -19.19
C LYS A 19 -9.63 18.09 -18.78
N PHE A 20 -8.40 18.08 -19.31
CA PHE A 20 -7.38 17.10 -18.91
C PHE A 20 -7.08 17.17 -17.41
N SER A 21 -6.87 18.38 -16.86
CA SER A 21 -6.58 18.53 -15.43
C SER A 21 -7.75 18.09 -14.54
N ALA A 22 -8.99 18.38 -14.95
CA ALA A 22 -10.18 17.89 -14.25
C ALA A 22 -10.25 16.35 -14.23
N LYS A 23 -10.02 15.70 -15.39
CA LYS A 23 -9.98 14.23 -15.47
C LYS A 23 -8.83 13.63 -14.66
N LEU A 24 -7.64 14.23 -14.71
CA LEU A 24 -6.49 13.78 -13.92
C LEU A 24 -6.81 13.79 -12.43
N HIS A 25 -7.46 14.85 -11.95
CA HIS A 25 -7.88 14.95 -10.56
C HIS A 25 -8.90 13.86 -10.19
N SER A 26 -9.96 13.67 -10.98
CA SER A 26 -11.04 12.75 -10.65
C SER A 26 -10.72 11.28 -10.89
N GLU A 27 -9.95 10.97 -11.94
CA GLU A 27 -9.72 9.60 -12.41
C GLU A 27 -8.36 9.03 -12.00
N VAL A 28 -7.41 9.86 -11.55
CA VAL A 28 -6.06 9.41 -11.16
C VAL A 28 -5.74 9.83 -9.73
N GLU A 29 -5.75 11.12 -9.43
CA GLU A 29 -5.32 11.64 -8.13
C GLU A 29 -6.23 11.17 -6.99
N LYS A 30 -7.53 11.41 -7.10
CA LYS A 30 -8.48 11.10 -6.03
C LYS A 30 -8.55 9.59 -5.71
N PRO A 31 -8.63 8.68 -6.70
CA PRO A 31 -8.57 7.24 -6.41
C PRO A 31 -7.27 6.81 -5.71
N LEU A 32 -6.12 7.37 -6.11
CA LEU A 32 -4.83 7.06 -5.48
C LEU A 32 -4.76 7.54 -4.02
N ILE A 33 -5.29 8.73 -3.72
CA ILE A 33 -5.29 9.30 -2.36
C ILE A 33 -6.27 8.54 -1.44
N ASN A 34 -7.45 8.20 -1.96
CA ASN A 34 -8.51 7.57 -1.18
C ASN A 34 -8.38 6.04 -1.12
N PHE A 35 -7.37 5.46 -1.78
CA PHE A 35 -7.15 4.03 -1.71
C PHE A 35 -6.79 3.62 -0.28
N GLN A 36 -7.61 2.74 0.30
CA GLN A 36 -7.45 2.20 1.64
C GLN A 36 -7.26 3.28 2.73
N GLU A 37 -8.16 4.25 2.84
CA GLU A 37 -8.12 5.32 3.86
C GLU A 37 -7.91 4.83 5.30
N ASN A 38 -8.37 3.61 5.63
CA ASN A 38 -8.25 3.00 6.96
C ASN A 38 -6.99 2.15 7.16
N PHE A 39 -6.14 1.98 6.14
CA PHE A 39 -5.02 1.04 6.13
C PHE A 39 -4.10 1.19 7.35
N LYS A 40 -3.78 2.44 7.72
CA LYS A 40 -2.91 2.72 8.88
C LYS A 40 -3.49 2.21 10.19
N LYS A 41 -4.81 2.27 10.36
CA LYS A 41 -5.51 1.79 11.55
C LYS A 41 -5.54 0.26 11.56
N ASP A 42 -5.85 -0.34 10.42
CA ASP A 42 -5.94 -1.79 10.28
C ASP A 42 -4.57 -2.46 10.45
N MET A 43 -3.50 -1.85 9.90
CA MET A 43 -2.12 -2.31 10.10
C MET A 43 -1.72 -2.30 11.57
N LYS A 44 -2.06 -1.24 12.31
CA LYS A 44 -1.80 -1.17 13.76
C LYS A 44 -2.55 -2.26 14.51
N ARG A 45 -3.82 -2.52 14.16
CA ARG A 45 -4.61 -3.58 14.79
C ARG A 45 -3.99 -4.96 14.53
N CYS A 46 -3.53 -5.19 13.30
CA CYS A 46 -2.83 -6.41 12.91
C CYS A 46 -1.53 -6.61 13.71
N ASP A 47 -0.71 -5.57 13.80
CA ASP A 47 0.55 -5.58 14.56
C ASP A 47 0.32 -5.90 16.05
N HIS A 48 -0.66 -5.24 16.69
CA HIS A 48 -1.02 -5.52 18.08
C HIS A 48 -1.49 -6.97 18.27
N HIS A 49 -2.29 -7.50 17.34
CA HIS A 49 -2.79 -8.86 17.43
C HIS A 49 -1.67 -9.89 17.43
N ILE A 50 -0.72 -9.77 16.51
CA ILE A 50 0.43 -10.68 16.42
C ILE A 50 1.37 -10.51 17.62
N ALA A 51 1.60 -9.27 18.06
CA ALA A 51 2.41 -8.98 19.23
C ALA A 51 1.82 -9.62 20.52
N ASP A 52 0.50 -9.56 20.69
CA ASP A 52 -0.18 -10.17 21.84
C ASP A 52 -0.06 -11.71 21.84
N LEU A 53 -0.17 -12.35 20.67
CA LEU A 53 0.05 -13.79 20.53
C LEU A 53 1.51 -14.17 20.86
N HIS A 54 2.48 -13.40 20.38
CA HIS A 54 3.89 -13.63 20.68
C HIS A 54 4.21 -13.44 22.17
N LYS A 55 3.56 -12.47 22.82
CA LYS A 55 3.67 -12.26 24.28
C LYS A 55 3.11 -13.44 25.07
N GLN A 56 1.97 -14.01 24.64
CA GLN A 56 1.41 -15.22 25.24
C GLN A 56 2.37 -16.41 25.08
N LEU A 57 2.90 -16.62 23.87
CA LEU A 57 3.90 -17.66 23.59
C LEU A 57 5.13 -17.52 24.50
N THR A 58 5.66 -16.30 24.64
CA THR A 58 6.80 -16.00 25.53
C THR A 58 6.47 -16.33 26.99
N SER A 59 5.26 -15.99 27.44
CA SER A 59 4.81 -16.32 28.80
C SER A 59 4.74 -17.83 29.05
N HIS A 60 4.23 -18.61 28.08
CA HIS A 60 4.18 -20.07 28.19
C HIS A 60 5.57 -20.70 28.16
N TYR A 61 6.48 -20.17 27.33
CA TYR A 61 7.88 -20.59 27.31
C TYR A 61 8.56 -20.42 28.68
N VAL A 62 8.38 -19.26 29.32
CA VAL A 62 8.92 -19.01 30.67
C VAL A 62 8.34 -19.97 31.71
N SER A 63 7.05 -20.31 31.62
CA SER A 63 6.41 -21.29 32.52
C SER A 63 6.96 -22.71 32.29
N MET A 64 7.15 -23.12 31.03
CA MET A 64 7.76 -24.39 30.66
C MET A 64 9.17 -24.52 31.22
N GLU A 65 10.03 -23.51 31.03
CA GLU A 65 11.39 -23.47 31.57
C GLU A 65 11.41 -23.60 33.10
N LYS A 66 10.48 -22.92 33.78
CA LYS A 66 10.35 -23.04 35.25
C LYS A 66 9.94 -24.45 35.67
N ALA A 67 8.98 -25.08 34.98
CA ALA A 67 8.54 -26.44 35.27
C ALA A 67 9.66 -27.46 34.99
N GLN A 68 10.44 -27.26 33.92
CA GLN A 68 11.59 -28.10 33.60
C GLN A 68 12.67 -28.02 34.68
N LYS A 69 12.98 -26.81 35.16
CA LYS A 69 13.92 -26.61 36.27
C LYS A 69 13.41 -27.27 37.55
N ALA A 70 12.12 -27.12 37.87
CA ALA A 70 11.51 -27.75 39.04
C ALA A 70 11.58 -29.28 38.98
N LEU A 71 11.29 -29.88 37.82
CA LEU A 71 11.43 -31.32 37.60
C LEU A 71 12.88 -31.79 37.82
N THR A 72 13.85 -31.08 37.27
CA THR A 72 15.27 -31.37 37.44
C THR A 72 15.69 -31.32 38.91
N GLU A 73 15.17 -30.34 39.67
CA GLU A 73 15.41 -30.24 41.12
C GLU A 73 14.75 -31.41 41.90
N GLN A 74 13.52 -31.80 41.56
CA GLN A 74 12.85 -32.94 42.21
C GLN A 74 13.52 -34.28 41.88
N GLN A 75 14.00 -34.47 40.65
CA GLN A 75 14.75 -35.67 40.25
C GLN A 75 16.05 -35.80 41.04
N ARG A 76 16.77 -34.69 41.24
CA ARG A 76 17.99 -34.66 42.07
C ARG A 76 17.71 -34.97 43.54
N ASP A 77 16.63 -34.42 44.12
CA ASP A 77 16.21 -34.74 45.49
C ASP A 77 15.86 -36.22 45.66
N LEU A 78 15.14 -36.79 44.68
CA LEU A 78 14.82 -38.22 44.66
C LEU A 78 16.07 -39.10 44.59
N GLU A 79 17.04 -38.74 43.73
CA GLU A 79 18.30 -39.46 43.60
C GLU A 79 19.11 -39.43 44.91
N MET A 80 19.29 -38.26 45.53
CA MET A 80 19.98 -38.13 46.81
C MET A 80 19.33 -38.95 47.93
N LYS A 81 17.99 -38.95 48.00
CA LYS A 81 17.26 -39.75 48.99
C LYS A 81 17.37 -41.24 48.74
N THR A 82 17.43 -41.65 47.48
CA THR A 82 17.66 -43.04 47.09
C THR A 82 19.04 -43.50 47.56
N GLN A 83 20.09 -42.70 47.33
CA GLN A 83 21.43 -42.96 47.85
C GLN A 83 21.47 -43.02 49.39
N GLN A 84 20.72 -42.16 50.09
CA GLN A 84 20.64 -42.22 51.56
C GLN A 84 20.01 -43.52 52.08
N LEU A 85 19.05 -44.09 51.37
CA LEU A 85 18.43 -45.38 51.76
C LEU A 85 19.42 -46.53 51.65
N GLU A 86 20.31 -46.52 50.65
CA GLU A 86 21.38 -47.50 50.50
C GLU A 86 22.37 -47.46 51.66
N ILE A 87 22.65 -46.26 52.20
CA ILE A 87 23.56 -46.07 53.34
C ILE A 87 22.88 -46.42 54.67
N LYS A 88 21.62 -46.02 54.87
CA LYS A 88 20.91 -46.20 56.14
C LYS A 88 19.43 -46.53 55.93
N LEU A 89 19.11 -47.82 56.06
CA LEU A 89 17.75 -48.32 55.97
C LEU A 89 16.94 -47.97 57.24
N SER A 90 15.98 -47.06 57.10
CA SER A 90 15.03 -46.69 58.16
C SER A 90 13.64 -46.49 57.58
N ASN A 91 12.59 -46.75 58.39
CA ASN A 91 11.20 -46.46 58.00
C ASN A 91 11.01 -44.98 57.62
N LYS A 92 11.74 -44.07 58.27
CA LYS A 92 11.73 -42.64 57.93
C LYS A 92 12.27 -42.39 56.51
N THR A 93 13.43 -42.98 56.18
CA THR A 93 14.04 -42.84 54.85
C THR A 93 13.16 -43.40 53.73
N LYS A 94 12.43 -44.51 54.00
CA LYS A 94 11.45 -45.07 53.05
C LYS A 94 10.29 -44.12 52.75
N GLU A 95 9.71 -43.50 53.77
CA GLU A 95 8.63 -42.52 53.58
C GLU A 95 9.12 -41.24 52.87
N ASP A 96 10.33 -40.78 53.18
CA ASP A 96 10.92 -39.61 52.52
C ASP A 96 11.16 -39.84 51.02
N ILE A 97 11.55 -41.06 50.61
CA ILE A 97 11.64 -41.45 49.19
C ILE A 97 10.26 -41.48 48.55
N LYS A 98 9.26 -42.12 49.19
CA LYS A 98 7.90 -42.17 48.65
C LYS A 98 7.34 -40.76 48.42
N LYS A 99 7.64 -39.83 49.31
CA LYS A 99 7.28 -38.41 49.18
C LYS A 99 8.04 -37.73 48.02
N ALA A 100 9.34 -37.95 47.89
CA ALA A 100 10.13 -37.39 46.79
C ALA A 100 9.67 -37.94 45.42
N TRP A 101 9.33 -39.22 45.35
CA TRP A 101 8.82 -39.86 44.14
C TRP A 101 7.51 -39.24 43.67
N ARG A 102 6.56 -39.03 44.60
CA ARG A 102 5.30 -38.32 44.30
C ARG A 102 5.54 -36.90 43.79
N LYS A 103 6.46 -36.15 44.41
CA LYS A 103 6.81 -34.79 43.97
C LYS A 103 7.48 -34.77 42.60
N SER A 104 8.37 -35.71 42.32
CA SER A 104 9.00 -35.83 41.00
C SER A 104 7.98 -36.20 39.92
N THR A 105 7.02 -37.07 40.24
CA THR A 105 5.92 -37.42 39.32
C THR A 105 5.05 -36.20 39.04
N GLN A 106 4.62 -35.49 40.09
CA GLN A 106 3.82 -34.26 39.95
C GLN A 106 4.55 -33.19 39.13
N ALA A 107 5.85 -32.98 39.36
CA ALA A 107 6.63 -32.03 38.58
C ALA A 107 6.75 -32.43 37.09
N GLY A 108 6.68 -33.72 36.80
CA GLY A 108 6.60 -34.25 35.44
C GLY A 108 5.26 -33.94 34.79
N ASP A 109 4.16 -34.17 35.51
CA ASP A 109 2.80 -33.83 35.05
C ASP A 109 2.65 -32.31 34.82
N ASP A 110 3.21 -31.48 35.71
CA ASP A 110 3.23 -30.03 35.58
C ASP A 110 4.04 -29.55 34.36
N LEU A 111 5.19 -30.19 34.09
CA LEU A 111 5.98 -29.91 32.88
C LEU A 111 5.21 -30.30 31.62
N MET A 112 4.60 -31.49 31.60
CA MET A 112 3.78 -31.94 30.47
C MET A 112 2.67 -30.94 30.16
N TYR A 113 1.96 -30.47 31.18
CA TYR A 113 0.93 -29.44 31.04
C TYR A 113 1.49 -28.11 30.49
N CYS A 114 2.66 -27.66 30.97
CA CYS A 114 3.28 -26.42 30.47
C CYS A 114 3.71 -26.55 28.99
N VAL A 115 4.23 -27.71 28.59
CA VAL A 115 4.61 -28.01 27.21
C VAL A 115 3.38 -28.01 26.31
N ASP A 116 2.27 -28.61 26.74
CA ASP A 116 1.02 -28.62 25.97
C ASP A 116 0.49 -27.20 25.73
N LEU A 117 0.49 -26.35 26.76
CA LEU A 117 0.09 -24.94 26.61
C LEU A 117 1.04 -24.15 25.70
N TYR A 118 2.34 -24.39 25.80
CA TYR A 118 3.32 -23.77 24.89
C TYR A 118 3.05 -24.17 23.44
N ASN A 119 2.88 -25.46 23.16
CA ASN A 119 2.62 -25.97 21.82
C ASN A 119 1.30 -25.44 21.24
N GLN A 120 0.25 -25.33 22.07
CA GLN A 120 -1.02 -24.73 21.66
C GLN A 120 -0.86 -23.25 21.32
N ALA A 121 -0.19 -22.47 22.17
CA ALA A 121 0.07 -21.06 21.91
C ALA A 121 0.96 -20.85 20.67
N GLN A 122 1.96 -21.71 20.48
CA GLN A 122 2.86 -21.67 19.33
C GLN A 122 2.10 -21.97 18.04
N SER A 123 1.27 -23.02 18.02
CA SER A 123 0.47 -23.41 16.86
C SER A 123 -0.49 -22.29 16.46
N LYS A 124 -1.16 -21.69 17.44
CA LYS A 124 -2.05 -20.54 17.20
C LYS A 124 -1.29 -19.34 16.64
N TRP A 125 -0.14 -18.98 17.24
CA TRP A 125 0.69 -17.88 16.72
C TRP A 125 1.18 -18.17 15.30
N PHE A 126 1.56 -19.42 15.01
CA PHE A 126 2.02 -19.84 13.69
C PHE A 126 0.91 -19.71 12.64
N GLU A 127 -0.27 -20.26 12.90
CA GLU A 127 -1.40 -20.20 11.96
C GLU A 127 -1.79 -18.75 11.67
N GLU A 128 -1.93 -17.90 12.72
CA GLU A 128 -2.26 -16.49 12.57
C GLU A 128 -1.16 -15.69 11.85
N MET A 129 0.12 -16.04 12.05
CA MET A 129 1.23 -15.43 11.33
C MET A 129 1.19 -15.77 9.84
N VAL A 130 0.94 -17.05 9.51
CA VAL A 130 0.85 -17.50 8.12
C VAL A 130 -0.31 -16.83 7.40
N THR A 131 -1.50 -16.83 7.99
CA THR A 131 -2.69 -16.19 7.38
C THR A 131 -2.50 -14.67 7.24
N THR A 132 -1.94 -14.02 8.26
CA THR A 132 -1.67 -12.58 8.24
C THR A 132 -0.66 -12.21 7.15
N THR A 133 0.43 -12.97 7.03
CA THR A 133 1.46 -12.67 6.02
C THR A 133 0.97 -12.89 4.60
N LEU A 134 0.15 -13.92 4.35
CA LEU A 134 -0.51 -14.12 3.05
C LEU A 134 -1.49 -12.99 2.73
N GLU A 135 -2.22 -12.48 3.72
CA GLU A 135 -3.11 -11.33 3.51
C GLU A 135 -2.32 -10.05 3.20
N LEU A 136 -1.18 -9.83 3.85
CA LEU A 136 -0.27 -8.73 3.53
C LEU A 136 0.29 -8.84 2.11
N GLU A 137 0.66 -10.05 1.68
CA GLU A 137 1.08 -10.31 0.30
C GLU A 137 -0.03 -9.97 -0.69
N ARG A 138 -1.26 -10.43 -0.44
CA ARG A 138 -2.44 -10.10 -1.25
C ARG A 138 -2.68 -8.59 -1.35
N LEU A 139 -2.61 -7.88 -0.23
CA LEU A 139 -2.80 -6.43 -0.16
C LEU A 139 -1.71 -5.67 -0.91
N GLU A 140 -0.47 -6.16 -0.89
CA GLU A 140 0.62 -5.53 -1.65
C GLU A 140 0.46 -5.74 -3.16
N VAL A 141 0.02 -6.93 -3.59
CA VAL A 141 -0.33 -7.19 -4.99
C VAL A 141 -1.45 -6.25 -5.43
N GLU A 142 -2.54 -6.17 -4.65
CA GLU A 142 -3.67 -5.28 -4.94
C GLU A 142 -3.24 -3.80 -5.04
N ARG A 143 -2.34 -3.35 -4.16
CA ARG A 143 -1.79 -2.00 -4.18
C ARG A 143 -0.99 -1.74 -5.46
N VAL A 144 -0.12 -2.66 -5.85
CA VAL A 144 0.70 -2.54 -7.07
C VAL A 144 -0.18 -2.52 -8.31
N GLU A 145 -1.16 -3.42 -8.40
CA GLU A 145 -2.11 -3.48 -9.51
C GLU A 145 -2.93 -2.19 -9.63
N MET A 146 -3.42 -1.67 -8.50
CA MET A 146 -4.18 -0.43 -8.47
C MET A 146 -3.33 0.76 -8.95
N ILE A 147 -2.09 0.90 -8.45
CA ILE A 147 -1.17 1.96 -8.91
C ILE A 147 -0.91 1.83 -10.41
N TRP A 148 -0.61 0.61 -10.87
CA TRP A 148 -0.35 0.35 -12.28
C TRP A 148 -1.55 0.74 -13.15
N GLN A 149 -2.76 0.35 -12.76
CA GLN A 149 -3.98 0.69 -13.49
C GLN A 149 -4.17 2.21 -13.62
N HIS A 150 -3.97 2.97 -12.54
CA HIS A 150 -4.13 4.43 -12.57
C HIS A 150 -3.00 5.15 -13.32
N LEU A 151 -1.79 4.58 -13.35
CA LEU A 151 -0.73 5.06 -14.23
C LEU A 151 -1.03 4.78 -15.71
N CYS A 152 -1.62 3.63 -16.04
CA CYS A 152 -2.13 3.37 -17.37
C CYS A 152 -3.22 4.38 -17.75
N GLN A 153 -4.16 4.66 -16.84
CA GLN A 153 -5.19 5.70 -17.05
C GLN A 153 -4.56 7.06 -17.30
N TYR A 154 -3.53 7.45 -16.53
CA TYR A 154 -2.78 8.68 -16.78
C TYR A 154 -2.17 8.72 -18.18
N THR A 155 -1.51 7.65 -18.62
CA THR A 155 -0.91 7.61 -19.96
C THR A 155 -1.94 7.68 -21.07
N GLN A 156 -3.11 7.07 -20.88
CA GLN A 156 -4.23 7.14 -21.81
C GLN A 156 -4.76 8.57 -21.90
N LEU A 157 -5.04 9.21 -20.76
CA LEU A 157 -5.50 10.60 -20.71
C LEU A 157 -4.49 11.55 -21.36
N ARG A 158 -3.19 11.34 -21.15
CA ARG A 158 -2.12 12.10 -21.82
C ARG A 158 -2.19 11.95 -23.33
N HIS A 159 -2.26 10.71 -23.82
CA HIS A 159 -2.33 10.43 -25.25
C HIS A 159 -3.58 11.06 -25.90
N GLU A 160 -4.75 10.89 -25.30
CA GLU A 160 -5.99 11.50 -25.78
C GLU A 160 -5.92 13.04 -25.79
N THR A 161 -5.36 13.63 -24.73
CA THR A 161 -5.21 15.10 -24.63
C THR A 161 -4.30 15.64 -25.71
N ASP A 162 -3.17 14.98 -25.97
CA ASP A 162 -2.25 15.39 -27.04
C ASP A 162 -2.92 15.31 -28.42
N MET A 163 -3.73 14.27 -28.67
CA MET A 163 -4.53 14.13 -29.88
C MET A 163 -5.59 15.24 -30.01
N PHE A 164 -6.30 15.57 -28.93
CA PHE A 164 -7.26 16.68 -28.93
C PHE A 164 -6.56 18.02 -29.16
N ASN A 165 -5.43 18.27 -28.49
CA ASN A 165 -4.70 19.51 -28.65
C ASN A 165 -4.21 19.68 -30.10
N GLN A 166 -3.69 18.61 -30.70
CA GLN A 166 -3.28 18.63 -32.11
C GLN A 166 -4.44 18.97 -33.05
N SER A 167 -5.67 18.58 -32.75
CA SER A 167 -6.84 18.92 -33.58
C SER A 167 -7.24 20.41 -33.53
N THR A 168 -6.83 21.15 -32.49
CA THR A 168 -7.21 22.57 -32.31
C THR A 168 -6.63 23.50 -33.38
N VAL A 169 -5.58 23.08 -34.09
CA VAL A 169 -4.96 23.87 -35.16
C VAL A 169 -5.60 23.63 -36.54
N GLU A 170 -6.44 22.59 -36.69
CA GLU A 170 -7.09 22.28 -37.98
C GLU A 170 -7.95 23.43 -38.52
N PRO A 171 -8.77 24.14 -37.71
CA PRO A 171 -9.54 25.29 -38.20
C PRO A 171 -8.64 26.42 -38.69
N MET A 172 -7.51 26.67 -38.01
CA MET A 172 -6.51 27.65 -38.41
C MET A 172 -5.86 27.28 -39.74
N ASP A 173 -5.47 26.02 -39.94
CA ASP A 173 -4.91 25.54 -41.22
C ASP A 173 -5.93 25.71 -42.36
N GLN A 174 -7.21 25.42 -42.13
CA GLN A 174 -8.27 25.64 -43.12
C GLN A 174 -8.43 27.12 -43.49
N LEU A 175 -8.32 28.03 -42.52
CA LEU A 175 -8.38 29.48 -42.76
C LEU A 175 -7.16 29.98 -43.54
N LEU A 176 -5.96 29.51 -43.17
CA LEU A 176 -4.71 29.82 -43.88
C LEU A 176 -4.77 29.36 -45.34
N ARG A 177 -5.30 28.17 -45.61
CA ARG A 177 -5.50 27.67 -47.00
C ARG A 177 -6.52 28.48 -47.78
N LYS A 178 -7.58 28.98 -47.12
CA LYS A 178 -8.59 29.87 -47.73
C LYS A 178 -8.08 31.30 -47.90
N TRP A 179 -6.94 31.64 -47.32
CA TRP A 179 -6.29 32.93 -47.46
C TRP A 179 -5.72 33.09 -48.87
N THR A 180 -6.62 33.34 -49.81
CA THR A 180 -6.28 33.83 -51.15
C THR A 180 -5.96 35.33 -51.05
N GLN A 181 -5.06 35.84 -51.90
CA GLN A 181 -4.83 37.28 -52.08
C GLN A 181 -5.88 37.90 -53.03
N PRO A 182 -7.11 38.18 -52.57
CA PRO A 182 -7.87 39.32 -53.12
C PRO A 182 -8.42 40.24 -52.02
N LYS A 183 -7.85 40.21 -50.80
CA LYS A 183 -8.19 41.20 -49.75
C LYS A 183 -7.66 42.60 -50.05
N THR A 184 -6.67 42.73 -50.95
CA THR A 184 -6.19 44.02 -51.45
C THR A 184 -7.27 44.76 -52.23
N GLU A 185 -8.08 44.06 -53.03
CA GLU A 185 -9.18 44.68 -53.77
C GLU A 185 -10.29 45.19 -52.85
N LEU A 186 -10.61 44.43 -51.80
CA LEU A 186 -11.56 44.87 -50.77
C LEU A 186 -11.04 46.13 -50.06
N TRP A 187 -9.77 46.12 -49.64
CA TRP A 187 -9.17 47.27 -48.98
C TRP A 187 -9.12 48.51 -49.88
N VAL A 188 -8.67 48.35 -51.14
CA VAL A 188 -8.63 49.44 -52.14
C VAL A 188 -10.05 49.93 -52.47
N ARG A 189 -11.05 49.04 -52.54
CA ARG A 189 -12.45 49.45 -52.76
C ARG A 189 -12.96 50.37 -51.64
N GLU A 190 -12.62 50.07 -50.39
CA GLU A 190 -13.03 50.87 -49.23
C GLU A 190 -12.22 52.16 -49.05
N HIS A 191 -10.94 52.16 -49.39
CA HIS A 191 -10.00 53.24 -49.04
C HIS A 191 -9.49 54.07 -50.23
N LYS A 192 -9.92 53.78 -51.48
CA LYS A 192 -9.48 54.57 -52.64
C LYS A 192 -9.98 56.02 -52.56
N THR A 193 -9.08 56.95 -52.81
CA THR A 193 -9.38 58.40 -52.85
C THR A 193 -9.69 58.90 -54.27
N GLY A 194 -9.52 58.05 -55.29
CA GLY A 194 -9.81 58.37 -56.68
C GLY A 194 -9.27 57.28 -57.61
N ASN A 195 -9.82 57.21 -58.83
CA ASN A 195 -9.34 56.28 -59.87
C ASN A 195 -8.71 57.03 -61.06
N ILE A 196 -8.64 58.35 -61.00
CA ILE A 196 -8.16 59.22 -62.08
C ILE A 196 -6.69 59.52 -61.83
N ARG A 197 -5.84 59.23 -62.81
CA ARG A 197 -4.42 59.59 -62.76
C ARG A 197 -4.24 61.07 -63.15
N PRO A 198 -3.36 61.82 -62.47
CA PRO A 198 -3.01 63.17 -62.89
C PRO A 198 -2.51 63.21 -64.33
N VAL A 199 -2.77 64.32 -65.02
CA VAL A 199 -2.25 64.59 -66.37
C VAL A 199 -1.49 65.91 -66.37
N ASP A 200 -0.50 66.02 -67.24
CA ASP A 200 0.33 67.22 -67.35
C ASP A 200 -0.51 68.42 -67.81
N MET A 201 -0.22 69.59 -67.25
CA MET A 201 -0.82 70.83 -67.71
C MET A 201 -0.23 71.20 -69.08
N LYS A 202 -1.11 71.49 -70.04
CA LYS A 202 -0.69 72.04 -71.34
C LYS A 202 -0.32 73.51 -71.13
N PHE A 203 0.95 73.82 -71.40
CA PHE A 203 1.45 75.20 -71.46
C PHE A 203 1.14 75.82 -72.82
#